data_AF-A0A966UUK8-F1
#
_entry.id   AF-A0A966UUK8-F1
#
_cell.length_a   1.000
_cell.length_b   1.000
_cell.length_c   1.000
_cell.angle_alpha   90.00
_cell.angle_beta   90.00
_cell.angle_gamma   90.00
#
_symmetry.space_group_name_H-M   'P 1'
#
loop_
_entity.id
_entity.type
_entity.pdbx_description
1 polymer ?
#
loop_
_entity_poly.entity_id
_entity_poly.type
_entity_poly.pdbx_seq_one_letter_code
_entity_poly.pdbx_strand_id
1 'polypeptide(L)'
;MGVHATRLAEDLQREIWGFAQAVIDAESQVCADNRMNYWKSRLTLSMEHAKARGMDPGEIAHQCELSLCTPHGAKPVPSSSLSRIENYLHQQGVPAKLQSPVRFDLGSAPLR
;
A
#
# COMPACT_ATOMS: atom_id res chain seq x y z
N MET A 1 -12.68 -12.36 -20.81
CA MET A 1 -11.66 -12.80 -19.83
C MET A 1 -11.44 -11.74 -18.74
N GLY A 2 -12.49 -11.19 -18.11
CA GLY A 2 -12.35 -9.95 -17.31
C GLY A 2 -12.63 -10.05 -15.81
N VAL A 3 -13.50 -10.95 -15.36
CA VAL A 3 -14.09 -10.87 -14.01
C VAL A 3 -13.15 -11.39 -12.89
N HIS A 4 -12.28 -12.35 -13.21
CA HIS A 4 -11.37 -12.95 -12.23
C HIS A 4 -10.15 -12.08 -11.91
N ALA A 5 -9.65 -11.33 -12.88
CA ALA A 5 -8.53 -10.42 -12.69
C ALA A 5 -8.94 -9.20 -11.85
N THR A 6 -10.13 -8.66 -12.09
CA THR A 6 -10.67 -7.52 -11.33
C THR A 6 -10.88 -7.87 -9.86
N ARG A 7 -11.46 -9.04 -9.56
CA ARG A 7 -11.69 -9.46 -8.18
C ARG A 7 -10.38 -9.71 -7.41
N LEU A 8 -9.38 -10.29 -8.07
CA LEU A 8 -8.05 -10.48 -7.49
C LEU A 8 -7.36 -9.15 -7.16
N ALA A 9 -7.47 -8.17 -8.06
CA ALA A 9 -6.95 -6.83 -7.85
C ALA A 9 -7.67 -6.13 -6.68
N GLU A 10 -9.01 -6.18 -6.62
CA GLU A 10 -9.79 -5.59 -5.53
C GLU A 10 -9.45 -6.21 -4.16
N ASP A 11 -9.33 -7.54 -4.09
CA ASP A 11 -8.93 -8.25 -2.87
C ASP A 11 -7.51 -7.81 -2.46
N LEU A 12 -6.57 -7.72 -3.41
CA LEU A 12 -5.21 -7.26 -3.15
C LEU A 12 -5.18 -5.81 -2.64
N GLN A 13 -5.92 -4.89 -3.27
CA GLN A 13 -6.05 -3.49 -2.86
C GLN A 13 -6.58 -3.37 -1.43
N ARG A 14 -7.58 -4.19 -1.06
CA ARG A 14 -8.13 -4.23 0.30
C ARG A 14 -7.08 -4.64 1.34
N GLU A 15 -6.28 -5.67 1.04
CA GLU A 15 -5.22 -6.13 1.94
C GLU A 15 -4.08 -5.10 2.05
N ILE A 16 -3.72 -4.44 0.95
CA ILE A 16 -2.74 -3.35 0.93
C ILE A 16 -3.18 -2.21 1.85
N TRP A 17 -4.44 -1.78 1.74
CA TRP A 17 -5.02 -0.75 2.60
C TRP A 17 -5.03 -1.17 4.08
N GLY A 18 -5.41 -2.41 4.37
CA GLY A 18 -5.42 -2.93 5.74
C GLY A 18 -4.02 -2.96 6.36
N PHE A 19 -3.01 -3.37 5.59
CA PHE A 19 -1.62 -3.34 6.03
C PHE A 19 -1.11 -1.92 6.24
N ALA A 20 -1.37 -1.00 5.30
CA ALA A 20 -0.95 0.39 5.44
C ALA A 20 -1.53 1.05 6.70
N GLN A 21 -2.81 0.83 6.97
CA GLN A 21 -3.43 1.33 8.20
C GLN A 21 -2.79 0.72 9.44
N ALA A 22 -2.48 -0.59 9.43
CA ALA A 22 -1.83 -1.24 10.55
C ALA A 22 -0.39 -0.77 10.79
N VAL A 23 0.34 -0.37 9.74
CA VAL A 23 1.66 0.27 9.86
C VAL A 23 1.52 1.65 10.50
N ILE A 24 0.56 2.46 10.05
CA ILE A 24 0.27 3.78 10.65
C ILE A 24 -0.08 3.64 12.13
N ASP A 25 -0.95 2.67 12.45
CA ASP A 25 -1.39 2.40 13.82
C ASP A 25 -0.19 1.97 14.69
N ALA A 26 0.70 1.11 14.18
CA ALA A 26 1.92 0.67 14.88
C ALA A 26 2.95 1.80 15.09
N GLU A 27 3.06 2.73 14.14
CA GLU A 27 3.88 3.93 14.30
C GLU A 27 3.29 4.90 15.32
N SER A 28 1.97 4.95 15.43
CA SER A 28 1.24 5.84 16.35
C SER A 28 1.06 5.27 17.75
N GLN A 29 1.08 3.93 17.91
CA GLN A 29 0.83 3.23 19.16
C GLN A 29 1.78 2.04 19.34
N VAL A 30 2.54 2.07 20.43
CA VAL A 30 3.57 1.07 20.79
C VAL A 30 3.02 -0.37 20.96
N CYS A 31 1.70 -0.58 21.02
CA CYS A 31 1.07 -1.89 21.22
C CYS A 31 0.35 -2.48 19.98
N ALA A 32 0.44 -1.84 18.81
CA ALA A 32 -0.28 -2.30 17.61
C ALA A 32 0.51 -3.29 16.72
N ASP A 33 1.67 -3.78 17.17
CA ASP A 33 2.51 -4.72 16.42
C ASP A 33 1.81 -6.03 16.05
N ASN A 34 0.93 -6.53 16.93
CA ASN A 34 0.14 -7.75 16.65
C ASN A 34 -0.80 -7.55 15.45
N ARG A 35 -1.40 -6.37 15.33
CA ARG A 35 -2.27 -5.99 14.22
C ARG A 35 -1.45 -5.83 12.93
N MET A 36 -0.29 -5.16 13.02
CA MET A 36 0.64 -5.04 11.89
C MET A 36 1.09 -6.41 11.39
N ASN A 37 1.49 -7.33 12.28
CA ASN A 37 1.94 -8.67 11.91
C ASN A 37 0.81 -9.51 11.27
N TYR A 38 -0.42 -9.40 11.78
CA TYR A 38 -1.58 -10.05 11.18
C TYR A 38 -1.80 -9.61 9.72
N TRP A 39 -1.83 -8.29 9.49
CA TRP A 39 -2.01 -7.74 8.14
C TRP A 39 -0.82 -8.02 7.22
N LYS A 40 0.40 -8.00 7.76
CA LYS A 40 1.60 -8.39 7.02
C LYS A 40 1.48 -9.82 6.49
N SER A 41 1.10 -10.78 7.34
CA SER A 41 0.94 -12.18 6.93
C SER A 41 -0.18 -12.35 5.90
N ARG A 42 -1.31 -11.65 6.06
CA ARG A 42 -2.39 -11.67 5.07
C ARG A 42 -1.95 -11.12 3.72
N LEU A 43 -1.25 -10.00 3.73
CA LEU A 43 -0.77 -9.36 2.51
C LEU A 43 0.26 -10.26 1.79
N THR A 44 1.18 -10.93 2.52
CA THR A 44 2.07 -11.95 1.93
C THR A 44 1.26 -13.01 1.19
N LEU A 45 0.27 -13.62 1.86
CA LEU A 45 -0.54 -14.70 1.29
C LEU A 45 -1.31 -14.24 0.05
N SER A 46 -1.85 -13.03 0.06
CA SER A 46 -2.57 -12.47 -1.09
C SER A 46 -1.64 -12.21 -2.27
N MET A 47 -0.42 -11.71 -2.03
CA MET A 47 0.59 -11.54 -3.08
C MET A 47 1.04 -12.89 -3.66
N GLU A 48 1.28 -13.89 -2.81
CA GLU A 48 1.61 -15.24 -3.26
C GLU A 48 0.47 -15.86 -4.07
N HIS A 49 -0.78 -15.68 -3.63
CA HIS A 49 -1.95 -16.13 -4.37
C HIS A 49 -2.05 -15.43 -5.73
N ALA A 50 -1.83 -14.11 -5.79
CA ALA A 50 -1.86 -13.36 -7.03
C ALA A 50 -0.79 -13.83 -8.01
N LYS A 51 0.45 -14.04 -7.54
CA LYS A 51 1.53 -14.61 -8.35
C LYS A 51 1.21 -16.01 -8.84
N ALA A 52 0.67 -16.88 -7.97
CA ALA A 52 0.26 -18.24 -8.34
C ALA A 52 -0.88 -18.26 -9.37
N ARG A 53 -1.70 -17.20 -9.44
CA ARG A 53 -2.74 -16.99 -10.45
C ARG A 53 -2.20 -16.36 -11.75
N GLY A 54 -0.90 -16.09 -11.84
CA GLY A 54 -0.24 -15.51 -13.01
C GLY A 54 -0.23 -13.99 -13.05
N MET A 55 -0.50 -13.30 -11.93
CA MET A 55 -0.34 -11.85 -11.84
C MET A 55 1.16 -11.49 -11.78
N ASP A 56 1.58 -10.61 -12.68
CA ASP A 56 2.97 -10.15 -12.73
C ASP A 56 3.32 -9.31 -11.48
N PRO A 57 4.54 -9.43 -10.92
CA PRO A 57 4.96 -8.60 -9.79
C PRO A 57 4.89 -7.09 -10.07
N GLY A 58 5.06 -6.66 -11.32
CA GLY A 58 4.86 -5.27 -11.75
C GLY A 58 3.40 -4.84 -11.71
N GLU A 59 2.45 -5.75 -12.01
CA GLU A 59 1.02 -5.48 -11.83
C GLU A 59 0.67 -5.37 -10.34
N ILE A 60 1.19 -6.26 -9.49
CA ILE A 60 1.03 -6.18 -8.03
C ILE A 60 1.57 -4.84 -7.51
N ALA A 61 2.75 -4.43 -7.98
CA ALA A 61 3.35 -3.15 -7.65
C ALA A 61 2.44 -1.97 -8.07
N HIS A 62 1.88 -2.03 -9.29
CA HIS A 62 0.96 -1.02 -9.76
C HIS A 62 -0.31 -0.92 -8.90
N GLN A 63 -0.87 -2.05 -8.46
CA GLN A 63 -2.02 -2.07 -7.54
C GLN A 63 -1.67 -1.47 -6.17
N CYS A 64 -0.45 -1.69 -5.67
CA CYS A 64 0.06 -1.04 -4.45
C CYS A 64 0.16 0.48 -4.60
N GLU A 65 0.71 0.96 -5.71
CA GLU A 65 0.82 2.39 -6.00
C GLU A 65 -0.56 3.04 -6.13
N LEU A 66 -1.48 2.43 -6.88
CA LEU A 66 -2.86 2.91 -7.00
C LEU A 66 -3.54 3.00 -5.62
N SER A 67 -3.37 1.98 -4.79
CA SER A 67 -4.01 1.94 -3.47
C SER A 67 -3.47 3.01 -2.51
N LEU A 68 -2.15 3.21 -2.48
CA LEU A 68 -1.50 4.00 -1.43
C LEU A 68 -1.15 5.42 -1.85
N CYS A 69 -0.94 5.65 -3.15
CA CYS A 69 -0.57 6.96 -3.69
C CYS A 69 -1.79 7.75 -4.19
N THR A 70 -2.93 7.11 -4.45
CA THR A 70 -4.13 7.79 -4.93
C THR A 70 -4.99 8.29 -3.76
N PRO A 71 -5.28 9.60 -3.66
CA PRO A 71 -6.12 10.14 -2.61
C PRO A 71 -7.61 9.79 -2.85
N HIS A 72 -8.03 8.59 -2.47
CA HIS A 72 -9.44 8.16 -2.53
C HIS A 72 -10.30 8.69 -1.37
N GLY A 73 -10.10 9.96 -0.98
CA GLY A 73 -10.83 10.60 0.13
C GLY A 73 -10.39 10.15 1.54
N ALA A 74 -9.49 9.18 1.65
CA ALA A 74 -8.82 8.80 2.89
C ALA A 74 -7.65 9.74 3.21
N LYS A 75 -7.23 9.80 4.48
CA LYS A 75 -6.02 10.54 4.87
C LYS A 75 -4.82 9.96 4.11
N PRO A 76 -3.92 10.80 3.56
CA PRO A 76 -2.72 10.33 2.90
C PRO A 76 -1.87 9.51 3.87
N VAL A 77 -1.31 8.41 3.37
CA VAL A 77 -0.37 7.58 4.14
C VAL A 77 0.91 8.39 4.38
N PRO A 78 1.40 8.48 5.63
CA PRO A 78 2.65 9.17 5.94
C PRO A 78 3.83 8.60 5.15
N SER A 79 4.77 9.46 4.76
CA SER A 79 5.95 9.03 3.99
C SER A 79 6.82 8.00 4.72
N SER A 80 6.92 8.08 6.06
CA SER A 80 7.59 7.08 6.89
C SER A 80 6.97 5.69 6.74
N SER A 81 5.64 5.62 6.81
CA SER A 81 4.88 4.39 6.66
C SER A 81 5.00 3.84 5.23
N LEU A 82 4.95 4.72 4.21
CA LEU A 82 5.14 4.32 2.80
C LEU A 82 6.52 3.68 2.58
N SER A 83 7.60 4.25 3.11
CA SER A 83 8.95 3.65 3.01
C SER A 83 9.02 2.26 3.66
N ARG A 84 8.33 2.06 4.78
CA ARG A 84 8.29 0.78 5.48
C ARG A 84 7.51 -0.27 4.68
N ILE A 85 6.39 0.13 4.08
CA ILE A 85 5.58 -0.71 3.20
C ILE A 85 6.37 -1.06 1.93
N GLU A 86 7.03 -0.08 1.30
CA GLU A 86 7.84 -0.27 0.10
C GLU A 86 8.95 -1.29 0.32
N ASN A 87 9.72 -1.13 1.41
CA ASN A 87 10.77 -2.08 1.76
C ASN A 87 10.23 -3.51 1.95
N TYR A 88 9.05 -3.65 2.56
CA TYR A 88 8.41 -4.95 2.70
C TYR A 88 7.96 -5.53 1.34
N LEU A 89 7.38 -4.72 0.45
CA LEU A 89 7.01 -5.15 -0.90
C LEU A 89 8.24 -5.61 -1.70
N HIS A 90 9.35 -4.88 -1.60
CA HIS A 90 10.62 -5.27 -2.23
C HIS A 90 11.17 -6.59 -1.68
N GLN A 91 11.06 -6.83 -0.37
CA GLN A 91 11.40 -8.13 0.24
C GLN A 91 10.53 -9.28 -0.30
N GLN A 92 9.30 -8.98 -0.73
CA GLN A 92 8.43 -9.94 -1.40
C GLN A 92 8.67 -10.00 -2.92
N GLY A 93 9.70 -9.34 -3.46
CA GLY A 93 9.99 -9.30 -4.89
C GLY A 93 8.99 -8.48 -5.71
N VAL A 94 8.28 -7.54 -5.09
CA VAL A 94 7.35 -6.62 -5.74
C VAL A 94 8.02 -5.25 -5.86
N PRO A 95 8.34 -4.77 -7.09
CA PRO A 95 9.11 -3.55 -7.30
C PRO A 95 8.23 -2.29 -7.23
N ALA A 96 7.46 -2.13 -6.15
CA ALA A 96 6.59 -0.96 -5.94
C ALA A 96 7.40 0.32 -5.70
N LYS A 97 6.91 1.45 -6.21
CA LYS A 97 7.47 2.78 -5.97
C LYS A 97 6.43 3.66 -5.29
N LEU A 98 6.41 3.61 -3.96
CA LEU A 98 5.40 4.28 -3.16
C LEU A 98 5.82 5.73 -2.92
N GLN A 99 5.33 6.63 -3.76
CA GLN A 99 5.52 8.06 -3.57
C GLN A 99 4.35 8.62 -2.76
N SER A 100 4.63 9.38 -1.70
CA SER A 100 3.58 10.18 -1.07
C SER A 100 3.03 11.14 -2.12
N PRO A 101 1.70 11.27 -2.31
CA PRO A 101 1.17 12.31 -3.16
C PRO A 101 1.64 13.63 -2.54
N VAL A 102 2.66 14.23 -3.15
CA VAL A 102 3.17 15.53 -2.78
C VAL A 102 1.95 16.45 -2.90
N ARG A 103 1.40 16.88 -1.77
CA ARG A 103 0.60 18.08 -1.76
C ARG A 103 1.54 19.16 -2.27
N PHE A 104 1.42 19.50 -3.56
CA PHE A 104 1.89 20.77 -4.04
C PHE A 104 1.16 21.80 -3.18
N ASP A 105 1.84 22.32 -2.17
CA ASP A 105 1.42 23.46 -1.39
C ASP A 105 1.51 24.67 -2.31
N LEU A 106 0.48 24.84 -3.13
CA LEU A 106 0.26 25.99 -3.97
C LEU A 106 -0.41 27.04 -3.09
N GLY A 107 0.33 27.67 -2.17
CA GLY A 107 -0.34 28.53 -1.20
C GLY A 107 0.47 29.26 -0.16
N SER A 108 1.70 29.70 -0.43
CA SER A 108 2.30 30.79 0.35
C SER A 108 3.10 31.72 -0.56
N ALA A 109 2.37 32.46 -1.40
CA ALA A 109 2.90 33.70 -1.95
C ALA A 109 3.02 34.73 -0.82
N PRO A 110 4.19 35.36 -0.61
CA PRO A 110 4.31 36.43 0.36
C PRO A 110 3.46 37.62 -0.11
N LEU A 111 2.52 38.05 0.73
CA LEU A 111 1.81 39.31 0.56
C LEU A 111 2.86 40.43 0.56
N ARG A 112 2.98 41.11 -0.57
CA ARG A 112 3.73 42.35 -0.73
C ARG A 112 2.76 43.52 -0.83
#